data_AF-S4V198-F1
#
_entry.id   AF-S4V198-F1
#
_cell.length_a   1.000
_cell.length_b   1.000
_cell.length_c   1.000
_cell.angle_alpha   90.00
_cell.angle_beta   90.00
_cell.angle_gamma   90.00
#
_symmetry.space_group_name_H-M   'P 1'
#
loop_
_entity.id
_entity.type
_entity.pdbx_description
1 polymer ?
#
loop_
_entity_poly.entity_id
_entity_poly.type
_entity_poly.pdbx_seq_one_letter_code
_entity_poly.pdbx_strand_id
1 'polypeptide(L)'
;MMMNLFNQFASPSMFGVPLILIAMGMPWILFPTPSTHWVTSRFSSTQTWFVSTFAKQIFLPLNASAHNWAFVLIALMLFLLGNNLLGLLPYTFTPTTQLSLNLGLAVPLWLATVLTGLRNQPTVSLGHLLPEGTPPPLIPILIVIETISLIIRPLALGVRLTANLTAGHLLIYLVSSTTLVMVPSSVPLAALTFFTLLLLTALEIAVAVIQAYVFVLLLSLYLQDNSYGPPSTCFSHG
;
A
#
# COMPACT_ATOMS: atom_id res chain seq x y z
N MET A 1 -12.56 29.94 -4.71
CA MET A 1 -12.21 28.75 -5.52
C MET A 1 -11.26 27.78 -4.81
N MET A 2 -10.25 28.23 -4.05
CA MET A 2 -9.30 27.36 -3.34
C MET A 2 -9.95 26.31 -2.42
N MET A 3 -11.01 26.67 -1.68
CA MET A 3 -11.71 25.69 -0.81
C MET A 3 -12.43 24.58 -1.59
N ASN A 4 -12.81 24.79 -2.85
CA ASN A 4 -13.51 23.77 -3.62
C ASN A 4 -12.60 22.61 -4.03
N LEU A 5 -11.29 22.87 -4.17
CA LEU A 5 -10.30 21.87 -4.54
C LEU A 5 -10.09 20.82 -3.45
N PHE A 6 -10.08 21.25 -2.19
CA PHE A 6 -9.85 20.35 -1.05
C PHE A 6 -11.13 19.74 -0.48
N ASN A 7 -12.31 20.24 -0.86
CA ASN A 7 -13.59 19.67 -0.43
C ASN A 7 -13.74 18.19 -0.81
N GLN A 8 -13.09 17.71 -1.87
CA GLN A 8 -13.10 16.29 -2.24
C GLN A 8 -12.42 15.37 -1.22
N PHE A 9 -11.48 15.90 -0.42
CA PHE A 9 -10.77 15.15 0.62
C PHE A 9 -11.45 15.27 1.99
N ALA A 10 -12.41 16.18 2.14
CA ALA A 10 -13.20 16.27 3.36
C ALA A 10 -14.09 15.03 3.48
N SER A 11 -14.10 14.40 4.66
CA SER A 11 -14.92 13.22 4.89
C SER A 11 -16.40 13.57 4.73
N PRO A 12 -17.15 12.91 3.82
CA PRO A 12 -18.57 13.18 3.66
C PRO A 12 -19.32 12.76 4.93
N SER A 13 -20.17 13.65 5.43
CA SER A 13 -21.10 13.37 6.53
C SER A 13 -22.53 13.63 6.08
N MET A 14 -23.42 12.68 6.31
CA MET A 14 -24.85 12.83 6.12
C MET A 14 -25.51 12.73 7.49
N PHE A 15 -26.40 13.67 7.83
CA PHE A 15 -27.10 13.70 9.11
C PHE A 15 -26.17 13.58 10.35
N GLY A 16 -24.97 14.15 10.28
CA GLY A 16 -23.99 14.12 11.37
C GLY A 16 -23.21 12.81 11.52
N VAL A 17 -23.48 11.78 10.70
CA VAL A 17 -22.72 10.52 10.69
C VAL A 17 -21.64 10.57 9.59
N PRO A 18 -20.35 10.32 9.89
CA PRO A 18 -19.31 10.24 8.88
C PRO A 18 -19.43 8.95 8.07
N LEU A 19 -19.47 9.04 6.74
CA LEU A 19 -19.63 7.89 5.83
C LEU A 19 -18.32 7.11 5.58
N ILE A 20 -17.23 7.47 6.26
CA ILE A 20 -15.90 6.88 6.02
C ILE A 20 -15.89 5.36 6.26
N LEU A 21 -16.61 4.88 7.29
CA LEU A 21 -16.73 3.46 7.60
C LEU A 21 -17.42 2.67 6.49
N ILE A 22 -18.46 3.25 5.89
CA ILE A 22 -19.18 2.63 4.77
C ILE A 22 -18.23 2.55 3.58
N ALA A 23 -17.54 3.65 3.26
CA ALA A 23 -16.56 3.69 2.16
C ALA A 23 -15.43 2.66 2.34
N MET A 24 -14.91 2.49 3.56
CA MET A 24 -13.89 1.46 3.86
C MET A 24 -14.40 0.03 3.69
N GLY A 25 -15.69 -0.22 3.93
CA GLY A 25 -16.31 -1.54 3.78
C GLY A 25 -16.73 -1.90 2.36
N MET A 26 -16.84 -0.92 1.45
CA MET A 26 -17.26 -1.15 0.06
C MET A 26 -16.44 -2.19 -0.72
N PRO A 27 -15.09 -2.25 -0.61
CA PRO A 27 -14.30 -3.25 -1.31
C PRO A 27 -14.70 -4.70 -0.99
N TRP A 28 -15.17 -4.98 0.23
CA TRP A 28 -15.57 -6.34 0.60
C TRP A 28 -16.84 -6.81 -0.10
N ILE A 29 -17.73 -5.90 -0.48
CA ILE A 29 -18.95 -6.25 -1.23
C ILE A 29 -18.60 -6.66 -2.67
N LEU A 30 -17.53 -6.09 -3.23
CA LEU A 30 -17.08 -6.39 -4.60
C LEU A 30 -16.39 -7.76 -4.71
N PHE A 31 -15.88 -8.30 -3.62
CA PHE A 31 -15.26 -9.61 -3.60
C PHE A 31 -16.30 -10.67 -3.21
N PRO A 32 -16.91 -11.40 -4.15
CA PRO A 32 -17.90 -12.43 -3.84
C PRO A 32 -17.31 -13.49 -2.92
N THR A 33 -18.15 -13.94 -2.00
CA THR A 33 -17.83 -15.08 -1.14
C THR A 33 -17.57 -16.33 -2.00
N PRO A 34 -16.61 -17.18 -1.62
CA PRO A 34 -16.32 -18.40 -2.36
C PRO A 34 -17.57 -19.28 -2.43
N SER A 35 -17.95 -19.70 -3.64
CA SER A 35 -19.04 -20.66 -3.82
C SER A 35 -18.56 -22.07 -3.44
N THR A 36 -19.43 -22.85 -2.81
CA THR A 36 -19.20 -24.28 -2.52
C THR A 36 -19.25 -25.18 -3.76
N HIS A 37 -19.63 -24.61 -4.92
CA HIS A 37 -19.65 -25.30 -6.20
C HIS A 37 -18.25 -25.43 -6.81
N TRP A 38 -17.97 -26.58 -7.43
CA TRP A 38 -16.69 -26.87 -8.08
C TRP A 38 -16.43 -26.00 -9.30
N VAL A 39 -17.49 -25.66 -10.04
CA VAL A 39 -17.44 -24.66 -11.12
C VAL A 39 -18.01 -23.36 -10.58
N THR A 40 -17.14 -22.36 -10.43
CA THR A 40 -17.53 -21.04 -9.94
C THR A 40 -17.92 -20.12 -11.11
N SER A 41 -18.50 -18.97 -10.79
CA SER A 41 -18.78 -17.93 -11.80
C SER A 41 -17.49 -17.42 -12.46
N ARG A 42 -17.59 -16.85 -13.68
CA ARG A 42 -16.42 -16.30 -14.40
C ARG A 42 -15.69 -15.23 -13.57
N PHE A 43 -16.44 -14.40 -12.86
CA PHE A 43 -15.87 -13.34 -12.03
C PHE A 43 -15.08 -13.92 -10.85
N SER A 44 -15.66 -14.87 -10.11
CA SER A 44 -14.95 -15.57 -9.03
C SER A 44 -13.74 -16.37 -9.52
N SER A 45 -13.78 -16.96 -10.73
CA SER A 45 -12.62 -17.66 -11.28
C SER A 45 -11.47 -16.69 -11.60
N THR A 46 -11.77 -15.53 -12.20
CA THR A 46 -10.73 -14.50 -12.44
C THR A 46 -10.16 -13.92 -11.15
N GLN A 47 -11.00 -13.73 -10.13
CA GLN A 47 -10.56 -13.25 -8.82
C GLN A 47 -9.68 -14.27 -8.11
N THR A 48 -10.06 -15.55 -8.07
CA THR A 48 -9.24 -16.61 -7.46
C THR A 48 -7.91 -16.78 -8.20
N TRP A 49 -7.91 -16.67 -9.54
CA TRP A 49 -6.69 -16.66 -10.32
C TRP A 49 -5.80 -15.48 -9.93
N PHE A 50 -6.34 -14.25 -9.87
CA PHE A 50 -5.62 -13.06 -9.43
C PHE A 50 -5.04 -13.22 -8.03
N VAL A 51 -5.83 -13.62 -7.03
CA VAL A 51 -5.34 -13.81 -5.66
C VAL A 51 -4.23 -14.87 -5.62
N SER A 52 -4.38 -15.96 -6.37
CA SER A 52 -3.39 -17.04 -6.39
C SER A 52 -2.05 -16.63 -7.03
N THR A 53 -2.06 -15.81 -8.08
CA THR A 53 -0.83 -15.35 -8.74
C THR A 53 -0.08 -14.37 -7.84
N PHE A 54 -0.80 -13.43 -7.22
CA PHE A 54 -0.20 -12.49 -6.28
C PHE A 54 0.34 -13.17 -5.02
N ALA A 55 -0.40 -14.12 -4.45
CA ALA A 55 0.08 -14.91 -3.32
C ALA A 55 1.40 -15.61 -3.69
N LYS A 56 1.45 -16.29 -4.85
CA LYS A 56 2.69 -16.94 -5.32
C LYS A 56 3.87 -15.97 -5.42
N GLN A 57 3.65 -14.76 -5.92
CA GLN A 57 4.72 -13.75 -6.04
C GLN A 57 5.21 -13.23 -4.69
N ILE A 58 4.31 -12.97 -3.75
CA ILE A 58 4.66 -12.49 -2.40
C ILE A 58 5.40 -13.57 -1.61
N PHE A 59 4.98 -14.84 -1.72
CA PHE A 59 5.56 -15.94 -0.93
C PHE A 59 6.79 -16.60 -1.54
N LEU A 60 7.11 -16.37 -2.83
CA LEU A 60 8.29 -16.94 -3.48
C LEU A 60 9.62 -16.67 -2.74
N PRO A 61 9.90 -15.44 -2.24
CA PRO A 61 11.13 -15.17 -1.50
C PRO A 61 11.06 -15.51 0.01
N LEU A 62 9.90 -15.88 0.53
CA LEU A 62 9.65 -15.98 1.98
C LEU A 62 9.88 -17.40 2.51
N ASN A 63 10.40 -17.49 3.73
CA ASN A 63 10.58 -18.77 4.43
C ASN A 63 9.24 -19.44 4.79
N ALA A 64 9.26 -20.77 4.99
CA ALA A 64 8.06 -21.57 5.29
C ALA A 64 7.28 -21.08 6.53
N SER A 65 7.98 -20.56 7.53
CA SER A 65 7.40 -20.00 8.76
C SER A 65 6.67 -18.67 8.55
N ALA A 66 7.07 -17.87 7.55
CA ALA A 66 6.38 -16.64 7.17
C ALA A 66 5.02 -16.90 6.49
N HIS A 67 4.77 -18.13 6.02
CA HIS A 67 3.48 -18.50 5.42
C HIS A 67 2.32 -18.46 6.42
N ASN A 68 2.59 -18.52 7.74
CA ASN A 68 1.55 -18.33 8.76
C ASN A 68 0.89 -16.94 8.68
N TRP A 69 1.62 -15.94 8.20
CA TRP A 69 1.12 -14.58 7.98
C TRP A 69 0.40 -14.40 6.64
N ALA A 70 0.28 -15.47 5.84
CA ALA A 70 -0.24 -15.35 4.48
C ALA A 70 -1.66 -14.81 4.41
N PHE A 71 -2.53 -15.25 5.32
CA PHE A 71 -3.90 -14.76 5.37
C PHE A 71 -3.95 -13.24 5.58
N VAL A 72 -3.17 -12.71 6.54
CA VAL A 72 -3.15 -11.28 6.86
C VAL A 72 -2.59 -10.47 5.69
N LEU A 73 -1.47 -10.92 5.09
CA LEU A 73 -0.83 -10.22 3.98
C LEU A 73 -1.72 -10.17 2.73
N ILE A 74 -2.41 -11.27 2.39
CA ILE A 74 -3.32 -11.33 1.25
C ILE A 74 -4.57 -10.48 1.50
N ALA A 75 -5.15 -10.55 2.71
CA ALA A 75 -6.32 -9.74 3.07
C ALA A 75 -6.02 -8.24 3.01
N LEU A 76 -4.87 -7.84 3.54
CA LEU A 76 -4.37 -6.46 3.49
C LEU A 76 -4.15 -5.98 2.04
N MET A 77 -3.56 -6.84 1.21
CA MET A 77 -3.35 -6.54 -0.21
C MET A 77 -4.66 -6.25 -0.92
N LEU A 78 -5.65 -7.14 -0.78
CA LEU A 78 -6.97 -6.97 -1.39
C LEU A 78 -7.71 -5.74 -0.86
N PHE A 79 -7.57 -5.45 0.44
CA PHE A 79 -8.15 -4.27 1.05
C PHE A 79 -7.56 -2.96 0.48
N LEU A 80 -6.22 -2.86 0.41
CA LEU A 80 -5.56 -1.66 -0.12
C LEU A 80 -5.81 -1.49 -1.62
N LEU A 81 -5.69 -2.57 -2.39
CA LEU A 81 -5.96 -2.57 -3.82
C LEU A 81 -7.40 -2.13 -4.12
N GLY A 82 -8.38 -2.70 -3.40
CA GLY A 82 -9.79 -2.38 -3.58
C GLY A 82 -10.12 -0.91 -3.26
N ASN A 83 -9.64 -0.40 -2.13
CA ASN A 83 -9.86 1.00 -1.76
C ASN A 83 -9.18 1.99 -2.74
N ASN A 84 -7.95 1.69 -3.18
CA ASN A 84 -7.22 2.57 -4.09
C ASN A 84 -7.87 2.62 -5.48
N LEU A 85 -8.27 1.47 -6.03
CA LEU A 85 -8.91 1.40 -7.35
C LEU A 85 -10.31 2.00 -7.35
N LEU A 86 -11.13 1.72 -6.33
CA LEU A 86 -12.43 2.38 -6.17
C LEU A 86 -12.29 3.88 -5.99
N GLY A 87 -11.18 4.30 -5.40
CA GLY A 87 -10.92 5.69 -5.16
C GLY A 87 -10.70 6.51 -6.42
N LEU A 88 -10.17 5.90 -7.48
CA LEU A 88 -9.91 6.59 -8.75
C LEU A 88 -11.17 6.87 -9.58
N LEU A 89 -12.32 6.34 -9.17
CA LEU A 89 -13.58 6.60 -9.85
C LEU A 89 -14.00 8.06 -9.70
N PRO A 90 -14.65 8.65 -10.71
CA PRO A 90 -15.09 10.04 -10.63
C PRO A 90 -16.11 10.21 -9.50
N TYR A 91 -15.95 11.29 -8.72
CA TYR A 91 -16.81 11.67 -7.60
C TYR A 91 -16.86 10.69 -6.41
N THR A 92 -15.93 9.73 -6.32
CA THR A 92 -15.84 8.87 -5.12
C THR A 92 -14.91 9.48 -4.08
N PHE A 93 -15.30 9.36 -2.81
CA PHE A 93 -14.44 9.68 -1.69
C PHE A 93 -13.52 8.49 -1.39
N THR A 94 -12.23 8.76 -1.25
CA THR A 94 -11.21 7.71 -1.09
C THR A 94 -10.68 7.72 0.35
N PRO A 95 -10.96 6.69 1.18
CA PRO A 95 -10.52 6.69 2.57
C PRO A 95 -8.99 6.73 2.70
N THR A 96 -8.26 6.19 1.72
CA THR A 96 -6.80 6.09 1.69
C THR A 96 -6.07 7.41 1.41
N THR A 97 -6.78 8.51 1.10
CA THR A 97 -6.18 9.86 1.07
C THR A 97 -5.95 10.44 2.46
N GLN A 98 -6.67 9.95 3.47
CA GLN A 98 -6.50 10.38 4.85
C GLN A 98 -5.27 9.69 5.47
N LEU A 99 -4.28 10.50 5.88
CA LEU A 99 -3.05 9.99 6.49
C LEU A 99 -3.30 9.19 7.77
N SER A 100 -4.32 9.58 8.53
CA SER A 100 -4.75 8.89 9.74
C SER A 100 -5.07 7.41 9.50
N LEU A 101 -5.73 7.10 8.39
CA LEU A 101 -6.12 5.73 8.04
C LEU A 101 -4.92 4.88 7.64
N ASN A 102 -4.04 5.43 6.78
CA ASN A 102 -2.86 4.69 6.33
C ASN A 102 -1.85 4.46 7.46
N LEU A 103 -1.63 5.45 8.33
CA LEU A 103 -0.80 5.28 9.53
C LEU A 103 -1.46 4.33 10.53
N GLY A 104 -2.79 4.39 10.68
CA GLY A 104 -3.56 3.48 11.50
C GLY A 104 -3.47 2.01 11.06
N LEU A 105 -3.18 1.74 9.78
CA LEU A 105 -2.89 0.39 9.28
C LEU A 105 -1.40 0.05 9.36
N ALA A 106 -0.52 0.97 8.96
CA ALA A 106 0.91 0.72 8.85
C ALA A 106 1.60 0.51 10.21
N VAL A 107 1.28 1.35 11.21
CA VAL A 107 1.95 1.31 12.52
C VAL A 107 1.64 0.02 13.28
N PRO A 108 0.38 -0.43 13.43
CA PRO A 108 0.09 -1.67 14.14
C PRO A 108 0.64 -2.92 13.45
N LEU A 109 0.58 -2.97 12.11
CA LEU A 109 1.14 -4.10 11.35
C LEU A 109 2.65 -4.18 11.51
N TRP A 110 3.35 -3.05 11.38
CA TRP A 110 4.79 -2.97 11.62
C TRP A 110 5.16 -3.32 13.07
N LEU A 111 4.40 -2.81 14.05
CA LEU A 111 4.63 -3.14 15.45
C LEU A 111 4.50 -4.65 15.67
N ALA A 112 3.51 -5.29 15.03
CA ALA A 112 3.32 -6.72 15.10
C ALA A 112 4.54 -7.48 14.55
N THR A 113 5.13 -7.03 13.42
CA THR A 113 6.34 -7.68 12.86
C THR A 113 7.54 -7.56 13.79
N VAL A 114 7.75 -6.38 14.38
CA VAL A 114 8.84 -6.13 15.32
C VAL A 114 8.67 -6.97 16.59
N LEU A 115 7.45 -7.01 17.15
CA LEU A 115 7.14 -7.81 18.34
C LEU A 115 7.31 -9.31 18.09
N THR A 116 6.92 -9.82 16.91
CA THR A 116 7.18 -11.23 16.56
C THR A 116 8.65 -11.54 16.41
N GLY A 117 9.45 -10.61 15.87
CA GLY A 117 10.90 -10.78 15.77
C GLY A 117 11.58 -10.83 17.13
N LEU A 118 11.27 -9.84 18.00
CA LEU A 118 11.78 -9.77 19.37
C LEU A 118 11.42 -11.01 20.20
N ARG A 119 10.21 -11.57 20.00
CA ARG A 119 9.77 -12.76 20.71
C ARG A 119 10.47 -14.03 20.24
N ASN A 120 10.71 -14.18 18.94
CA ASN A 120 11.24 -15.43 18.38
C ASN A 120 12.77 -15.51 18.49
N GLN A 121 13.50 -14.42 18.22
CA GLN A 121 14.96 -14.39 18.23
C GLN A 121 15.50 -13.02 18.68
N PRO A 122 15.48 -12.71 19.99
CA PRO A 122 15.89 -11.40 20.50
C PRO A 122 17.37 -11.08 20.22
N THR A 123 18.24 -12.09 20.20
CA THR A 123 19.69 -11.93 19.94
C THR A 123 19.98 -11.59 18.49
N VAL A 124 19.26 -12.20 17.54
CA VAL A 124 19.42 -11.94 16.09
C VAL A 124 18.80 -10.60 15.71
N SER A 125 17.64 -10.25 16.28
CA SER A 125 17.01 -8.95 16.00
C SER A 125 17.83 -7.78 16.54
N LEU A 126 18.47 -7.94 17.70
CA LEU A 126 19.40 -6.94 18.24
C LEU A 126 20.74 -6.95 17.49
N GLY A 127 21.18 -8.12 16.98
CA GLY A 127 22.35 -8.24 16.12
C GLY A 127 22.21 -7.49 14.79
N HIS A 128 21.02 -7.45 14.19
CA HIS A 128 20.76 -6.67 12.98
C HIS A 128 20.97 -5.14 13.17
N LEU A 129 20.99 -4.64 14.41
CA LEU A 129 21.31 -3.23 14.67
C LEU A 129 22.79 -2.91 14.44
N LEU A 130 23.68 -3.91 14.37
CA LEU A 130 25.10 -3.76 14.07
C LEU A 130 25.49 -4.62 12.84
N PRO A 131 26.04 -4.02 11.77
CA PRO A 131 26.75 -4.77 10.76
C PRO A 131 27.99 -5.44 11.37
N GLU A 132 28.23 -6.69 10.99
CA GLU A 132 29.44 -7.43 11.37
C GLU A 132 30.69 -6.68 10.91
N GLY A 133 31.63 -6.44 11.83
CA GLY A 133 32.93 -5.82 11.53
C GLY A 133 33.02 -4.30 11.69
N THR A 134 32.05 -3.63 12.34
CA THR A 134 32.15 -2.18 12.58
C THR A 134 33.22 -1.80 13.62
N PRO A 135 34.03 -0.75 13.39
CA PRO A 135 35.01 -0.27 14.36
C PRO A 135 34.32 0.18 15.67
N PRO A 136 34.89 -0.13 16.86
CA PRO A 136 34.29 0.18 18.15
C PRO A 136 33.83 1.64 18.37
N PRO A 137 34.51 2.70 17.85
CA PRO A 137 34.05 4.07 18.06
C PRO A 137 32.80 4.45 17.24
N LEU A 138 32.49 3.75 16.14
CA LEU A 138 31.35 4.06 15.27
C LEU A 138 30.04 3.38 15.68
N ILE A 139 30.13 2.38 16.57
CA ILE A 139 29.00 1.58 17.03
C ILE A 139 27.85 2.42 17.60
N PRO A 140 28.08 3.40 18.50
CA PRO A 140 26.97 4.13 19.13
C PRO A 140 26.16 4.96 18.13
N ILE A 141 26.83 5.57 17.15
CA ILE A 141 26.20 6.39 16.11
C ILE A 141 25.37 5.53 15.18
N LEU A 142 25.86 4.33 14.83
CA LEU A 142 25.16 3.43 13.92
C LEU A 142 23.88 2.86 14.52
N ILE A 143 23.89 2.50 15.80
CA ILE A 143 22.68 2.05 16.52
C ILE A 143 21.60 3.15 16.48
N VAL A 144 21.97 4.41 16.69
CA VAL A 144 21.02 5.54 16.63
C VAL A 144 20.44 5.69 15.22
N ILE A 145 21.25 5.58 14.18
CA ILE A 145 20.76 5.70 12.80
C ILE A 145 19.84 4.54 12.44
N GLU A 146 20.18 3.31 12.82
CA GLU A 146 19.36 2.14 12.49
C GLU A 146 18.03 2.14 13.26
N THR A 147 18.03 2.57 14.53
CA THR A 147 16.78 2.73 15.30
C THR A 147 15.87 3.81 14.70
N ILE A 148 16.43 4.92 14.22
CA ILE A 148 15.67 5.94 13.49
C ILE A 148 15.14 5.39 12.15
N SER A 149 15.97 4.66 11.38
CA SER A 149 15.59 4.02 10.12
C SER A 149 14.42 3.05 10.29
N LEU A 150 14.44 2.26 11.37
CA LEU A 150 13.39 1.32 11.73
C LEU A 150 12.04 2.01 11.98
N ILE A 151 12.04 3.19 12.61
CA ILE A 151 10.84 3.99 12.90
C ILE A 151 10.33 4.77 11.67
N ILE A 152 11.22 5.31 10.85
CA ILE A 152 10.84 6.09 9.64
C ILE A 152 10.14 5.21 8.62
N ARG A 153 10.47 3.92 8.58
CA ARG A 153 9.99 2.94 7.60
C ARG A 153 8.45 2.80 7.51
N PRO A 154 7.69 2.51 8.61
CA PRO A 154 6.23 2.49 8.55
C PRO A 154 5.62 3.86 8.25
N LEU A 155 6.24 4.94 8.73
CA LEU A 155 5.80 6.31 8.43
C LEU A 155 5.90 6.61 6.93
N ALA A 156 7.05 6.30 6.32
CA ALA A 156 7.30 6.49 4.90
C ALA A 156 6.33 5.67 4.04
N LEU A 157 5.98 4.46 4.48
CA LEU A 157 5.00 3.60 3.81
C LEU A 157 3.60 4.24 3.78
N GLY A 158 3.13 4.72 4.93
CA GLY A 158 1.82 5.37 5.07
C GLY A 158 1.74 6.69 4.29
N VAL A 159 2.78 7.52 4.38
CA VAL A 159 2.89 8.79 3.64
C VAL A 159 2.92 8.55 2.13
N ARG A 160 3.59 7.48 1.66
CA ARG A 160 3.64 7.15 0.23
C ARG A 160 2.26 6.83 -0.34
N LEU A 161 1.44 6.07 0.39
CA LEU A 161 0.06 5.77 -0.02
C LEU A 161 -0.78 7.05 -0.13
N THR A 162 -0.72 7.92 0.88
CA THR A 162 -1.49 9.17 0.85
C THR A 162 -1.01 10.13 -0.21
N ALA A 163 0.30 10.33 -0.32
CA ALA A 163 0.89 11.34 -1.21
C ALA A 163 0.55 11.03 -2.66
N ASN A 164 0.67 9.76 -3.07
CA ASN A 164 0.38 9.36 -4.44
C ASN A 164 -1.08 9.62 -4.80
N LEU A 165 -2.03 9.14 -3.99
CA LEU A 165 -3.47 9.33 -4.28
C LEU A 165 -3.89 10.79 -4.16
N THR A 166 -3.47 11.52 -3.12
CA THR A 166 -3.82 12.93 -2.95
C THR A 166 -3.27 13.79 -4.09
N ALA A 167 -1.99 13.62 -4.44
CA ALA A 167 -1.36 14.35 -5.53
C ALA A 167 -1.95 13.98 -6.89
N GLY A 168 -2.19 12.69 -7.15
CA GLY A 168 -2.80 12.21 -8.38
C GLY A 168 -4.19 12.81 -8.60
N HIS A 169 -5.06 12.74 -7.58
CA HIS A 169 -6.40 13.35 -7.64
C HIS A 169 -6.36 14.88 -7.83
N LEU A 170 -5.42 15.57 -7.17
CA LEU A 170 -5.22 17.01 -7.38
C LEU A 170 -4.75 17.32 -8.81
N LEU A 171 -3.84 16.52 -9.36
CA LEU A 171 -3.30 16.70 -10.70
C LEU A 171 -4.39 16.46 -11.76
N ILE A 172 -5.17 15.38 -11.61
CA ILE A 172 -6.32 15.10 -12.47
C ILE A 172 -7.33 16.26 -12.43
N TYR A 173 -7.66 16.77 -11.24
CA TYR A 173 -8.56 17.91 -11.11
C TYR A 173 -8.01 19.16 -11.81
N LEU A 174 -6.75 19.53 -11.55
CA LEU A 174 -6.12 20.71 -12.15
C LEU A 174 -6.10 20.61 -13.68
N VAL A 175 -5.64 19.49 -14.24
CA VAL A 175 -5.62 19.27 -15.69
C VAL A 175 -7.04 19.25 -16.27
N SER A 176 -8.01 18.64 -15.59
CA SER A 176 -9.40 18.68 -16.05
C SER A 176 -9.96 20.11 -16.10
N SER A 177 -9.65 20.94 -15.10
CA SER A 177 -10.09 22.34 -15.05
C SER A 177 -9.45 23.18 -16.15
N THR A 178 -8.16 22.94 -16.46
CA THR A 178 -7.49 23.63 -17.56
C THR A 178 -8.05 23.18 -18.91
N THR A 179 -8.36 21.89 -19.08
CA THR A 179 -9.00 21.40 -20.31
C THR A 179 -10.32 22.13 -20.57
N LEU A 180 -11.17 22.27 -19.53
CA LEU A 180 -12.47 22.93 -19.61
C LEU A 180 -12.36 24.42 -20.02
N VAL A 181 -11.37 25.13 -19.47
CA VAL A 181 -11.11 26.54 -19.81
C VAL A 181 -10.56 26.69 -21.24
N MET A 182 -9.84 25.70 -21.76
CA MET A 182 -9.24 25.74 -23.10
C MET A 182 -10.19 25.32 -24.22
N VAL A 183 -11.28 24.60 -23.92
CA VAL A 183 -12.31 24.21 -24.91
C VAL A 183 -12.82 25.41 -25.74
N PRO A 184 -13.25 26.53 -25.13
CA PRO A 184 -13.76 27.67 -25.91
C PRO A 184 -12.67 28.49 -26.61
N SER A 185 -11.39 28.39 -26.21
CA SER A 185 -10.32 29.22 -26.76
C SER A 185 -9.67 28.61 -28.00
N SER A 186 -9.34 27.31 -27.97
CA SER A 186 -8.70 26.62 -29.09
C SER A 186 -8.86 25.10 -29.02
N VAL A 187 -9.57 24.53 -30.00
CA VAL A 187 -9.81 23.08 -30.13
C VAL A 187 -8.53 22.22 -30.14
N PRO A 188 -7.45 22.56 -30.89
CA PRO A 188 -6.27 21.69 -30.92
C PRO A 188 -5.52 21.65 -29.58
N LEU A 189 -5.51 22.77 -28.85
CA LEU A 189 -4.87 22.84 -27.53
C LEU A 189 -5.70 22.08 -26.48
N ALA A 190 -7.03 22.20 -26.54
CA ALA A 190 -7.93 21.42 -25.71
C ALA A 190 -7.75 19.91 -25.94
N ALA A 191 -7.65 19.46 -27.20
CA ALA A 191 -7.41 18.06 -27.55
C ALA A 191 -6.09 17.53 -26.97
N LEU A 192 -5.01 18.33 -27.02
CA LEU A 192 -3.73 17.98 -26.41
C LEU A 192 -3.87 17.80 -24.88
N THR A 193 -4.51 18.76 -24.21
CA THR A 193 -4.69 18.67 -22.74
C THR A 193 -5.59 17.48 -22.35
N PHE A 194 -6.60 17.16 -23.16
CA PHE A 194 -7.45 16.00 -22.94
C PHE A 194 -6.66 14.68 -23.10
N PHE A 195 -5.78 14.61 -24.09
CA PHE A 195 -4.87 13.47 -24.25
C PHE A 195 -3.95 13.30 -23.02
N THR A 196 -3.41 14.40 -22.49
CA THR A 196 -2.60 14.35 -21.26
C THR A 196 -3.41 13.89 -20.04
N LEU A 197 -4.68 14.27 -19.93
CA LEU A 197 -5.58 13.81 -18.88
C LEU A 197 -5.76 12.29 -18.94
N LEU A 198 -6.01 11.74 -20.14
CA LEU A 198 -6.13 10.30 -20.34
C LEU A 198 -4.86 9.56 -19.92
N LEU A 199 -3.69 10.04 -20.36
CA LEU A 199 -2.40 9.45 -19.97
C LEU A 199 -2.18 9.48 -18.45
N LEU A 200 -2.53 10.59 -17.80
CA LEU A 200 -2.42 10.74 -16.36
C LEU A 200 -3.34 9.76 -15.61
N THR A 201 -4.58 9.58 -16.06
CA THR A 201 -5.48 8.60 -15.45
C THR A 201 -4.94 7.17 -15.58
N ALA A 202 -4.34 6.81 -16.71
CA ALA A 202 -3.70 5.51 -16.89
C ALA A 202 -2.49 5.32 -15.98
N LEU A 203 -1.67 6.37 -15.81
CA LEU A 203 -0.55 6.37 -14.87
C LEU A 203 -1.03 6.16 -13.43
N GLU A 204 -2.08 6.88 -13.02
CA GLU A 204 -2.58 6.81 -11.65
C GLU A 204 -3.16 5.43 -11.33
N ILE A 205 -3.86 4.79 -12.27
CA ILE A 205 -4.31 3.39 -12.13
C ILE A 205 -3.10 2.46 -11.93
N ALA A 206 -2.03 2.63 -12.71
CA ALA A 206 -0.82 1.83 -12.55
C ALA A 206 -0.16 2.04 -11.18
N VAL A 207 -0.05 3.30 -10.73
CA VAL A 207 0.51 3.66 -9.41
C VAL A 207 -0.33 3.08 -8.28
N ALA A 208 -1.67 3.12 -8.37
CA ALA A 208 -2.56 2.57 -7.35
C ALA A 208 -2.37 1.05 -7.14
N VAL A 209 -2.18 0.29 -8.22
CA VAL A 209 -1.91 -1.15 -8.17
C VAL A 209 -0.52 -1.43 -7.59
N ILE A 210 0.51 -0.76 -8.10
CA ILE A 210 1.90 -0.96 -7.65
C ILE A 210 2.04 -0.60 -6.17
N GLN A 211 1.38 0.46 -5.72
CA GLN A 211 1.50 0.95 -4.36
C GLN A 211 0.95 -0.06 -3.33
N ALA A 212 -0.19 -0.71 -3.61
CA ALA A 212 -0.72 -1.76 -2.75
C ALA A 212 0.22 -2.98 -2.70
N TYR A 213 0.81 -3.35 -3.85
CA TYR A 213 1.78 -4.43 -3.93
C TYR A 213 3.06 -4.15 -3.13
N VAL A 214 3.68 -2.98 -3.33
CA VAL A 214 4.91 -2.59 -2.62
C VAL A 214 4.68 -2.49 -1.12
N PHE A 215 3.48 -2.07 -0.68
CA PHE A 215 3.12 -2.06 0.75
C PHE A 215 3.27 -3.44 1.38
N VAL A 216 2.66 -4.44 0.76
CA VAL A 216 2.59 -5.80 1.29
C VAL A 216 3.94 -6.50 1.15
N LEU A 217 4.65 -6.27 0.06
CA LEU A 217 6.00 -6.83 -0.17
C LEU A 217 7.01 -6.31 0.87
N LEU A 218 7.01 -5.01 1.17
CA LEU A 218 7.89 -4.46 2.21
C LEU A 218 7.53 -5.03 3.58
N LEU A 219 6.24 -5.14 3.91
CA LEU A 219 5.79 -5.74 5.16
C LEU A 219 6.23 -7.22 5.27
N SER A 220 6.15 -7.98 4.18
CA SER A 220 6.59 -9.38 4.18
C SER A 220 8.11 -9.53 4.29
N LEU A 221 8.88 -8.63 3.67
CA LEU A 221 10.33 -8.60 3.87
C LEU A 221 10.68 -8.25 5.32
N TYR A 222 9.98 -7.30 5.94
CA TYR A 222 10.20 -6.99 7.35
C TYR A 222 9.83 -8.15 8.28
N LEU A 223 8.78 -8.90 7.97
CA LEU A 223 8.48 -10.14 8.68
C LEU A 223 9.63 -11.14 8.58
N GLN A 224 10.24 -11.27 7.40
CA GLN A 224 11.39 -12.15 7.18
C GLN A 224 12.59 -11.66 7.97
N ASP A 225 13.06 -10.43 7.74
CA ASP A 225 14.26 -9.85 8.39
C ASP A 225 14.21 -9.93 9.92
N ASN A 226 13.04 -9.66 10.51
CA ASN A 226 12.90 -9.63 11.98
C ASN A 226 12.70 -11.01 12.60
N SER A 227 12.07 -11.96 11.90
CA SER A 227 11.65 -13.23 12.50
C SER A 227 12.56 -14.40 12.13
N TYR A 228 13.23 -14.33 10.99
CA TYR A 228 14.00 -15.43 10.43
C TYR A 228 15.26 -14.83 9.80
N GLY A 229 16.42 -15.09 10.41
CA GLY A 229 17.72 -14.71 9.82
C GLY A 229 17.82 -15.13 8.34
N PRO A 230 18.78 -14.55 7.59
CA PRO A 230 18.87 -14.70 6.14
C PRO A 230 18.70 -16.17 5.75
N PRO A 231 18.00 -16.46 4.64
CA PRO A 231 17.84 -17.85 4.18
C PRO A 231 19.22 -18.46 4.21
N SER A 232 19.39 -19.50 5.03
CA SER A 232 20.69 -20.12 5.27
C SER A 232 21.28 -20.45 3.91
N THR A 233 22.19 -19.60 3.42
CA THR A 233 23.11 -19.98 2.39
C THR A 233 23.93 -21.04 3.09
N CYS A 234 23.58 -22.28 2.79
CA CYS A 234 24.42 -23.42 3.06
C CYS A 234 25.68 -23.21 2.21
N PHE A 235 26.55 -22.31 2.64
CA PHE A 235 27.95 -22.37 2.28
C PHE A 235 28.51 -23.47 3.16
N SER A 236 28.48 -24.68 2.60
CA SER A 236 29.31 -25.78 3.02
C SER A 236 30.74 -25.26 3.15
N HIS A 237 31.23 -25.18 4.38
CA HIS A 237 32.65 -25.19 4.64
C HIS A 237 33.23 -26.46 4.03
N GLY A 238 34.07 -26.28 3.01
CA GLY A 238 35.05 -27.23 2.52
C GLY A 238 36.40 -26.53 2.51
#